data_AF-A0A1X7TTT7-F1
#
_entry.id   AF-A0A1X7TTT7-F1
#
_cell.length_a   1.000
_cell.length_b   1.000
_cell.length_c   1.000
_cell.angle_alpha   90.00
_cell.angle_beta   90.00
_cell.angle_gamma   90.00
#
_symmetry.space_group_name_H-M   'P 1'
#
loop_
_entity.id
_entity.type
_entity.pdbx_description
1 polymer ?
#
loop_
_entity_poly.entity_id
_entity_poly.type
_entity_poly.pdbx_seq_one_letter_code
_entity_poly.pdbx_strand_id
1 'polypeptide(L)'
;MQFFGAEGVLHPPTTVPLSQAVDVSEQVSVSLRLAGGCLCQVLVDHKSILSKVLTTVDGRNLLSEAALKLAEANSTVEITMLLCSQEWQTSLQKTAAKYFSSLITEGRHITHISESFIRTLAMNVSQSIKSNQEISTNVFTKYEEGLSLFISDIIKDTLVDRKMKKAELLRHAQTAEALWRK
;
A
#
# COMPACT_ATOMS: atom_id res chain seq x y z
N MET A 1 -17.20 -40.29 93.97
CA MET A 1 -16.21 -41.10 93.21
C MET A 1 -16.91 -41.68 92.00
N GLN A 2 -16.29 -41.60 90.80
CA GLN A 2 -16.34 -42.58 89.68
C GLN A 2 -17.74 -43.00 89.10
N PHE A 3 -17.95 -43.26 87.81
CA PHE A 3 -17.14 -43.16 86.57
C PHE A 3 -18.11 -43.05 85.35
N PHE A 4 -17.53 -42.93 84.14
CA PHE A 4 -18.15 -42.94 82.79
C PHE A 4 -19.15 -44.11 82.53
N GLY A 5 -20.01 -44.13 81.51
CA GLY A 5 -20.21 -43.26 80.31
C GLY A 5 -21.64 -43.44 79.73
N ALA A 6 -21.95 -43.36 78.43
CA ALA A 6 -21.18 -43.09 77.21
C ALA A 6 -22.12 -42.48 76.09
N GLU A 7 -22.11 -43.00 74.84
CA GLU A 7 -22.89 -42.58 73.65
C GLU A 7 -22.60 -41.15 73.10
N GLY A 8 -22.20 -41.05 71.83
CA GLY A 8 -21.91 -39.74 71.20
C GLY A 8 -21.26 -39.84 69.81
N VAL A 9 -22.08 -39.66 68.77
CA VAL A 9 -21.69 -39.70 67.35
C VAL A 9 -21.11 -38.36 66.87
N LEU A 10 -20.31 -38.42 65.79
CA LEU A 10 -19.85 -37.33 64.92
C LEU A 10 -18.68 -36.43 65.39
N HIS A 11 -17.55 -36.51 64.66
CA HIS A 11 -17.00 -35.38 63.89
C HIS A 11 -15.79 -35.84 63.04
N PRO A 12 -15.74 -35.57 61.71
CA PRO A 12 -14.52 -35.73 60.92
C PRO A 12 -13.55 -34.56 61.17
N PRO A 13 -12.23 -34.74 60.98
CA PRO A 13 -11.25 -33.68 61.20
C PRO A 13 -11.35 -32.56 60.16
N THR A 14 -11.22 -31.32 60.62
CA THR A 14 -11.15 -30.13 59.77
C THR A 14 -9.88 -30.14 58.92
N THR A 15 -10.00 -30.50 57.64
CA THR A 15 -9.01 -30.16 56.62
C THR A 15 -9.67 -29.29 55.56
N VAL A 16 -9.62 -27.97 55.76
CA VAL A 16 -9.86 -27.01 54.68
C VAL A 16 -8.72 -27.19 53.67
N PRO A 17 -8.97 -27.54 52.40
CA PRO A 17 -7.93 -27.52 51.40
C PRO A 17 -7.55 -26.06 51.16
N LEU A 18 -6.28 -25.72 51.39
CA LEU A 18 -5.70 -24.44 50.96
C LEU A 18 -5.60 -24.46 49.42
N SER A 19 -6.74 -24.26 48.77
CA SER A 19 -6.82 -24.27 47.31
C SER A 19 -5.95 -23.15 46.74
N GLN A 20 -5.26 -23.47 45.64
CA GLN A 20 -4.24 -22.62 45.00
C GLN A 20 -4.87 -21.44 44.27
N ALA A 21 -5.53 -20.55 45.00
CA ALA A 21 -5.67 -19.18 44.57
C ALA A 21 -4.27 -18.55 44.60
N VAL A 22 -3.61 -18.51 43.44
CA VAL A 22 -2.63 -17.46 43.18
C VAL A 22 -3.38 -16.16 43.45
N ASP A 23 -2.94 -15.40 44.44
CA ASP A 23 -3.61 -14.17 44.80
C ASP A 23 -3.60 -13.24 43.58
N VAL A 24 -4.78 -12.82 43.13
CA VAL A 24 -4.93 -11.91 41.99
C VAL A 24 -4.15 -10.62 42.27
N SER A 25 -4.04 -10.20 43.54
CA SER A 25 -3.20 -9.09 43.98
C SER A 25 -1.71 -9.36 43.69
N GLU A 26 -1.21 -10.56 43.98
CA GLU A 26 0.19 -10.94 43.73
C GLU A 26 0.48 -11.02 42.22
N GLN A 27 -0.40 -11.65 41.43
CA GLN A 27 -0.26 -11.71 39.98
C GLN A 27 -0.26 -10.31 39.34
N VAL A 28 -1.21 -9.45 39.74
CA VAL A 28 -1.27 -8.05 39.29
C VAL A 28 -0.01 -7.30 39.70
N SER A 29 0.49 -7.49 40.92
CA SER A 29 1.71 -6.87 41.44
C SER A 29 2.97 -7.29 40.66
N VAL A 30 3.09 -8.57 40.28
CA VAL A 30 4.16 -9.07 39.40
C VAL A 30 4.06 -8.48 38.00
N SER A 31 2.88 -8.52 37.37
CA SER A 31 2.65 -7.98 36.02
C SER A 31 2.92 -6.48 35.95
N LEU A 32 2.46 -5.73 36.96
CA LEU A 32 2.74 -4.31 37.10
C LEU A 32 4.25 -4.06 37.20
N ARG A 33 5.01 -4.76 38.05
CA ARG A 33 6.47 -4.55 38.17
C ARG A 33 7.20 -4.70 36.84
N LEU A 34 6.86 -5.74 36.06
CA LEU A 34 7.45 -5.99 34.74
C LEU A 34 7.07 -4.89 33.74
N ALA A 35 5.79 -4.49 33.69
CA ALA A 35 5.32 -3.41 32.83
C ALA A 35 5.92 -2.05 33.21
N GLY A 36 6.08 -1.78 34.51
CA GLY A 36 6.71 -0.58 35.05
C GLY A 36 8.15 -0.43 34.58
N GLY A 37 9.01 -1.44 34.78
CA GLY A 37 10.40 -1.38 34.33
C GLY A 37 10.54 -1.15 32.81
N CYS A 38 9.70 -1.83 32.01
CA CYS A 38 9.64 -1.64 30.56
C CYS A 38 9.22 -0.21 30.17
N LEU A 39 8.20 0.33 30.84
CA LEU A 39 7.74 1.70 30.63
C LEU A 39 8.82 2.73 31.00
N CYS A 40 9.54 2.55 32.11
CA CYS A 40 10.61 3.46 32.51
C CYS A 40 11.70 3.54 31.44
N GLN A 41 12.07 2.39 30.86
CA GLN A 41 12.98 2.32 29.72
C GLN A 41 12.45 3.13 28.52
N VAL A 42 11.17 2.97 28.17
CA VAL A 42 10.49 3.76 27.10
C VAL A 42 10.51 5.27 27.39
N LEU A 43 10.31 5.70 28.65
CA LEU A 43 10.35 7.12 29.02
C LEU A 43 11.75 7.72 28.88
N VAL A 44 12.79 6.96 29.20
CA VAL A 44 14.20 7.36 29.05
C VAL A 44 14.61 7.38 27.58
N ASP A 45 14.45 6.26 26.86
CA ASP A 45 14.90 6.08 25.48
C ASP A 45 14.22 7.05 24.51
N HIS A 46 12.96 7.42 24.78
CA HIS A 46 12.19 8.34 23.93
C HIS A 46 11.97 9.73 24.54
N LYS A 47 12.74 10.12 25.57
CA LYS A 47 12.62 11.40 26.31
C LYS A 47 12.46 12.62 25.42
N SER A 48 13.21 12.69 24.30
CA SER A 48 13.16 13.80 23.32
C SER A 48 11.81 13.95 22.61
N ILE A 49 11.19 12.83 22.22
CA ILE A 49 9.88 12.81 21.57
C ILE A 49 8.79 13.00 22.61
N LEU A 50 8.87 12.25 23.70
CA LEU A 50 7.89 12.28 24.78
C LEU A 50 7.80 13.65 25.46
N SER A 51 8.90 14.39 25.59
CA SER A 51 8.89 15.80 26.09
C SER A 51 8.04 16.75 25.24
N LYS A 52 7.81 16.44 23.96
CA LYS A 52 6.94 17.22 23.05
C LYS A 52 5.50 16.70 23.05
N VAL A 53 5.32 15.41 23.32
CA VAL A 53 4.02 14.74 23.37
C VAL A 53 3.31 14.99 24.69
N LEU A 54 4.07 15.03 25.79
CA LEU A 54 3.64 15.23 27.18
C LEU A 54 3.79 16.70 27.58
N THR A 55 3.22 17.59 26.77
CA THR A 55 3.17 19.02 27.04
C THR A 55 1.73 19.42 27.37
N THR A 56 1.54 20.18 28.45
CA THR A 56 0.22 20.73 28.81
C THR A 56 -0.22 21.82 27.83
N VAL A 57 -1.46 22.30 27.97
CA VAL A 57 -2.00 23.37 27.11
C VAL A 57 -1.25 24.69 27.28
N ASP A 58 -0.75 24.97 28.48
CA ASP A 58 0.09 26.11 28.86
C ASP A 58 1.58 25.94 28.49
N GLY A 59 1.98 24.82 27.89
CA GLY A 59 3.35 24.60 27.42
C GLY A 59 4.31 23.95 28.44
N ARG A 60 3.82 23.56 29.62
CA ARG A 60 4.64 22.86 30.63
C ARG A 60 4.92 21.43 30.21
N ASN A 61 6.19 21.03 30.22
CA ASN A 61 6.60 19.65 30.00
C ASN A 61 6.31 18.80 31.25
N LEU A 62 5.46 17.79 31.11
CA LEU A 62 5.10 16.83 32.16
C LEU A 62 6.19 15.78 32.39
N LEU A 63 7.04 15.53 31.40
CA LEU A 63 8.20 14.63 31.47
C LEU A 63 9.41 15.32 32.15
N SER A 64 9.15 16.00 33.27
CA SER A 64 10.16 16.67 34.06
C SER A 64 11.18 15.68 34.65
N GLU A 65 12.35 16.17 35.05
CA GLU A 65 13.41 15.34 35.63
C GLU A 65 12.95 14.61 36.91
N ALA A 66 12.02 15.19 37.66
CA ALA A 66 11.41 14.55 38.84
C ALA A 66 10.52 13.36 38.45
N ALA A 67 9.79 13.45 37.33
CA ALA A 67 8.98 12.36 36.81
C ALA A 67 9.83 11.22 36.24
N LEU A 68 10.98 11.54 35.62
CA LEU A 68 11.95 10.52 35.19
C LEU A 68 12.58 9.78 36.38
N LYS A 69 12.99 10.51 37.43
CA LYS A 69 13.54 9.90 38.66
C LYS A 69 12.52 9.01 39.38
N LEU A 70 11.24 9.38 39.34
CA LEU A 70 10.14 8.57 39.87
C LEU A 70 9.96 7.27 39.08
N ALA A 71 10.21 7.31 37.76
CA ALA A 71 10.27 6.12 36.92
C ALA A 71 11.49 5.24 37.26
N GLU A 72 12.69 5.83 37.39
CA GLU A 72 13.92 5.12 37.78
C GLU A 72 13.84 4.47 39.18
N ALA A 73 13.03 5.01 40.09
CA ALA A 73 12.86 4.50 41.45
C ALA A 73 12.12 3.14 41.54
N ASN A 74 11.70 2.54 40.41
CA ASN A 74 10.96 1.25 40.34
C ASN A 74 9.63 1.19 41.11
N SER A 75 9.11 2.34 41.56
CA SER A 75 7.85 2.43 42.30
C SER A 75 6.65 2.33 41.38
N THR A 76 6.19 1.10 41.18
CA THR A 76 5.17 0.81 40.17
C THR A 76 3.83 1.49 40.42
N VAL A 77 3.48 1.72 41.69
CA VAL A 77 2.25 2.44 42.08
C VAL A 77 2.33 3.90 41.65
N GLU A 78 3.46 4.57 41.91
CA GLU A 78 3.67 5.98 41.56
C GLU A 78 3.74 6.18 40.05
N ILE A 79 4.41 5.27 39.33
CA ILE A 79 4.43 5.21 37.86
C ILE A 79 3.02 5.03 37.28
N THR A 80 2.21 4.14 37.88
CA THR A 80 0.82 3.91 37.45
C THR A 80 -0.05 5.14 37.71
N MET A 81 0.10 5.79 38.87
CA MET A 81 -0.58 7.07 39.18
C MET A 81 -0.18 8.18 38.21
N LEU A 82 1.11 8.28 37.86
CA LEU A 82 1.62 9.27 36.90
C LEU A 82 0.99 9.07 35.51
N LEU A 83 1.01 7.82 35.00
CA LEU A 83 0.37 7.48 33.73
C LEU A 83 -1.14 7.76 33.74
N CYS A 84 -1.84 7.39 34.80
CA CYS A 84 -3.28 7.60 34.95
C CYS A 84 -3.65 9.04 35.31
N SER A 85 -2.68 9.93 35.49
CA SER A 85 -2.96 11.34 35.77
C SER A 85 -3.67 12.00 34.59
N GLN A 86 -4.65 12.86 34.90
CA GLN A 86 -5.47 13.52 33.89
C GLN A 86 -4.62 14.32 32.89
N GLU A 87 -3.53 14.94 33.35
CA GLU A 87 -2.64 15.72 32.49
C GLU A 87 -1.91 14.85 31.47
N TRP A 88 -1.35 13.71 31.91
CA TRP A 88 -0.67 12.76 31.02
C TRP A 88 -1.63 12.15 30.00
N GLN A 89 -2.77 11.63 30.45
CA GLN A 89 -3.79 11.05 29.57
C GLN A 89 -4.30 12.08 28.54
N THR A 90 -4.63 13.29 28.98
CA THR A 90 -5.09 14.37 28.07
C THR A 90 -4.02 14.75 27.06
N SER A 91 -2.76 14.87 27.48
CA SER A 91 -1.64 15.27 26.63
C SER A 91 -1.32 14.20 25.58
N LEU A 92 -1.24 12.92 25.99
CA LEU A 92 -1.07 11.77 25.09
C LEU A 92 -2.22 11.69 24.07
N GLN A 93 -3.47 11.71 24.55
CA GLN A 93 -4.65 11.57 23.69
C GLN A 93 -4.78 12.72 22.68
N LYS A 94 -4.61 13.97 23.12
CA LYS A 94 -4.65 15.15 22.25
C LYS A 94 -3.56 15.12 21.19
N THR A 95 -2.35 14.73 21.56
CA THR A 95 -1.22 14.66 20.64
C THR A 95 -1.38 13.50 19.65
N ALA A 96 -1.82 12.31 20.10
CA ALA A 96 -2.13 11.18 19.22
C ALA A 96 -3.24 11.56 18.22
N ALA A 97 -4.34 12.16 18.67
CA ALA A 97 -5.43 12.61 17.80
C ALA A 97 -4.96 13.62 16.73
N LYS A 98 -4.08 14.56 17.09
CA LYS A 98 -3.45 15.49 16.14
C LYS A 98 -2.64 14.74 15.07
N TYR A 99 -1.76 13.82 15.47
CA TYR A 99 -0.94 13.07 14.52
C TYR A 99 -1.76 12.13 13.64
N PHE A 100 -2.77 11.42 14.18
CA PHE A 100 -3.68 10.60 13.37
C PHE A 100 -4.48 11.41 12.37
N SER A 101 -5.01 12.58 12.76
CA SER A 101 -5.71 13.48 11.82
C SER A 101 -4.79 13.96 10.69
N SER A 102 -3.54 14.31 11.01
CA SER A 102 -2.52 14.66 10.02
C SER A 102 -2.18 13.50 9.08
N LEU A 103 -2.03 12.29 9.62
CA LEU A 103 -1.72 11.08 8.85
C LEU A 103 -2.85 10.71 7.87
N ILE A 104 -4.10 10.77 8.32
CA ILE A 104 -5.29 10.53 7.47
C ILE A 104 -5.37 11.58 6.37
N THR A 105 -5.06 12.84 6.68
CA THR A 105 -5.06 13.93 5.71
C THR A 105 -3.99 13.74 4.64
N GLU A 106 -2.74 13.44 5.04
CA GLU A 106 -1.64 13.22 4.11
C GLU A 106 -1.87 11.96 3.25
N GLY A 107 -2.39 10.88 3.84
CA GLY A 107 -2.76 9.68 3.09
C GLY A 107 -3.77 9.96 1.98
N ARG A 108 -4.82 10.76 2.26
CA ARG A 108 -5.79 11.19 1.24
C ARG A 108 -5.14 12.03 0.14
N HIS A 109 -4.24 12.94 0.51
CA HIS A 109 -3.51 13.80 -0.41
C HIS A 109 -2.63 12.98 -1.38
N ILE A 110 -1.86 12.03 -0.84
CA ILE A 110 -1.02 11.11 -1.62
C ILE A 110 -1.87 10.24 -2.57
N THR A 111 -3.01 9.70 -2.11
CA THR A 111 -3.93 8.93 -2.96
C THR A 111 -4.44 9.77 -4.13
N HIS A 112 -4.90 10.99 -3.88
CA HIS A 112 -5.41 11.88 -4.93
C HIS A 112 -4.34 12.23 -5.98
N ILE A 113 -3.10 12.52 -5.55
CA ILE A 113 -1.97 12.74 -6.47
C ILE A 113 -1.67 11.48 -7.29
N SER A 114 -1.64 10.32 -6.64
CA SER A 114 -1.32 9.04 -7.28
C SER A 114 -2.37 8.63 -8.32
N GLU A 115 -3.65 8.76 -8.00
CA GLU A 115 -4.76 8.52 -8.95
C GLU A 115 -4.69 9.45 -10.15
N SER A 116 -4.44 10.75 -9.92
CA SER A 116 -4.31 11.74 -10.99
C SER A 116 -3.13 11.43 -11.92
N PHE A 117 -1.98 11.07 -11.34
CA PHE A 117 -0.79 10.66 -12.08
C PHE A 117 -1.04 9.40 -12.91
N ILE A 118 -1.60 8.34 -12.31
CA ILE A 118 -1.91 7.08 -13.01
C ILE A 118 -2.90 7.32 -14.16
N ARG A 119 -3.94 8.13 -13.94
CA ARG A 119 -4.94 8.50 -14.96
C ARG A 119 -4.29 9.25 -16.13
N THR A 120 -3.43 10.21 -15.84
CA THR A 120 -2.69 10.99 -16.86
C THR A 120 -1.72 10.10 -17.64
N LEU A 121 -0.99 9.23 -16.94
CA LEU A 121 -0.07 8.28 -17.55
C LEU A 121 -0.81 7.30 -18.49
N ALA A 122 -1.93 6.73 -18.03
CA ALA A 122 -2.76 5.84 -18.84
C ALA A 122 -3.33 6.55 -20.08
N MET A 123 -3.76 7.81 -19.95
CA MET A 123 -4.23 8.62 -21.09
C MET A 123 -3.10 8.86 -22.11
N ASN A 124 -1.91 9.28 -21.64
CA ASN A 124 -0.75 9.53 -22.51
C ASN A 124 -0.30 8.27 -23.25
N VAL A 125 -0.23 7.12 -22.56
CA VAL A 125 0.10 5.83 -23.16
C VAL A 125 -0.94 5.42 -24.20
N SER A 126 -2.24 5.56 -23.88
CA SER A 126 -3.33 5.25 -24.82
C SER A 126 -3.27 6.11 -26.08
N GLN A 127 -2.98 7.41 -25.93
CA GLN A 127 -2.80 8.34 -27.05
C GLN A 127 -1.57 7.99 -27.90
N SER A 128 -0.45 7.62 -27.27
CA SER A 128 0.77 7.18 -27.98
C SER A 128 0.53 5.90 -28.77
N ILE A 129 -0.13 4.89 -28.18
CA ILE A 129 -0.50 3.65 -28.87
C ILE A 129 -1.40 3.96 -30.07
N LYS A 130 -2.44 4.79 -29.89
CA LYS A 130 -3.34 5.18 -30.99
C LYS A 130 -2.61 5.89 -32.12
N SER A 131 -1.72 6.84 -31.79
CA SER A 131 -0.92 7.57 -32.79
C SER A 131 0.00 6.63 -33.57
N ASN A 132 0.66 5.68 -32.89
CA ASN A 132 1.48 4.66 -33.56
C ASN A 132 0.65 3.73 -34.47
N GLN A 133 -0.58 3.39 -34.08
CA GLN A 133 -1.51 2.63 -34.92
C GLN A 133 -1.93 3.43 -36.16
N GLU A 134 -2.27 4.70 -36.02
CA GLU A 134 -2.62 5.61 -37.13
C GLU A 134 -1.45 5.80 -38.11
N ILE A 135 -0.22 5.89 -37.61
CA ILE A 135 0.99 5.93 -38.46
C ILE A 135 1.16 4.60 -39.21
N SER A 136 1.05 3.47 -38.50
CA SER A 136 1.21 2.13 -39.10
C SER A 136 0.19 1.85 -40.20
N THR A 137 -1.09 2.20 -39.98
CA THR A 137 -2.13 2.05 -41.01
C THR A 137 -1.91 2.99 -42.19
N ASN A 138 -1.53 4.25 -41.95
CA ASN A 138 -1.23 5.21 -43.02
C ASN A 138 -0.07 4.73 -43.91
N VAL A 139 0.98 4.18 -43.31
CA VAL A 139 2.12 3.59 -44.02
C VAL A 139 1.68 2.37 -44.84
N PHE A 140 0.92 1.46 -44.25
CA PHE A 140 0.40 0.29 -44.96
C PHE A 140 -0.47 0.66 -46.17
N THR A 141 -1.44 1.58 -46.00
CA THR A 141 -2.29 2.08 -47.09
C THR A 141 -1.47 2.65 -48.24
N LYS A 142 -0.43 3.45 -47.95
CA LYS A 142 0.47 4.00 -49.00
C LYS A 142 1.24 2.93 -49.75
N TYR A 143 1.66 1.85 -49.09
CA TYR A 143 2.31 0.72 -49.77
C TYR A 143 1.34 -0.03 -50.69
N GLU A 144 0.11 -0.29 -50.25
CA GLU A 144 -0.94 -0.91 -51.08
C GLU A 144 -1.32 -0.04 -52.28
N GLU A 145 -1.50 1.28 -52.09
CA GLU A 145 -1.76 2.24 -53.16
C GLU A 145 -0.61 2.26 -54.19
N GLY A 146 0.65 2.32 -53.71
CA GLY A 146 1.84 2.30 -54.56
C GLY A 146 1.99 0.99 -55.35
N LEU A 147 1.71 -0.16 -54.72
CA LEU A 147 1.75 -1.47 -55.36
C LEU A 147 0.65 -1.61 -56.42
N SER A 148 -0.56 -1.14 -56.12
CA SER A 148 -1.69 -1.12 -57.06
C SER A 148 -1.38 -0.26 -58.31
N LEU A 149 -0.79 0.92 -58.12
CA LEU A 149 -0.33 1.78 -59.21
C LEU A 149 0.77 1.11 -60.05
N PHE A 150 1.77 0.50 -59.41
CA PHE A 150 2.86 -0.21 -60.08
C PHE A 150 2.37 -1.40 -60.93
N ILE A 151 1.48 -2.23 -60.38
CA ILE A 151 0.85 -3.34 -61.12
C ILE A 151 0.01 -2.81 -62.29
N SER A 152 -0.72 -1.70 -62.10
CA SER A 152 -1.48 -1.05 -63.17
C SER A 152 -0.59 -0.63 -64.34
N ASP A 153 0.61 -0.09 -64.06
CA ASP A 153 1.57 0.31 -65.08
C ASP A 153 2.15 -0.88 -65.85
N ILE A 154 2.61 -1.94 -65.16
CA ILE A 154 3.06 -3.18 -65.80
C ILE A 154 1.99 -3.74 -66.75
N ILE A 155 0.72 -3.72 -66.34
CA ILE A 155 -0.39 -4.21 -67.16
C ILE A 155 -0.60 -3.34 -68.41
N LYS A 156 -0.45 -2.00 -68.29
CA LYS A 156 -0.53 -1.06 -69.43
C LYS A 156 0.60 -1.31 -70.41
N ASP A 157 1.85 -1.37 -69.95
CA ASP A 157 3.02 -1.59 -70.81
C ASP A 157 2.92 -2.94 -71.52
N THR A 158 2.60 -4.01 -70.79
CA THR A 158 2.37 -5.35 -71.37
C THR A 158 1.21 -5.36 -72.38
N LEU A 159 0.23 -4.47 -72.25
CA LEU A 159 -0.85 -4.30 -73.25
C LEU A 159 -0.39 -3.50 -74.46
N VAL A 160 0.44 -2.47 -74.27
CA VAL A 160 1.04 -1.66 -75.33
C VAL A 160 1.97 -2.52 -76.21
N ASP A 161 2.86 -3.30 -75.61
CA ASP A 161 3.75 -4.22 -76.33
C ASP A 161 2.97 -5.24 -77.17
N ARG A 162 1.92 -5.85 -76.59
CA ARG A 162 1.04 -6.76 -77.32
C ARG A 162 0.34 -6.10 -78.50
N LYS A 163 -0.06 -4.82 -78.38
CA LYS A 163 -0.63 -4.05 -79.50
C LYS A 163 0.42 -3.77 -80.58
N MET A 164 1.63 -3.37 -80.20
CA MET A 164 2.72 -3.13 -81.16
C MET A 164 3.09 -4.41 -81.93
N LYS A 165 3.33 -5.53 -81.24
CA LYS A 165 3.64 -6.81 -81.87
C LYS A 165 2.53 -7.32 -82.81
N LYS A 166 1.26 -7.10 -82.45
CA LYS A 166 0.12 -7.41 -83.35
C LYS A 166 0.10 -6.51 -84.59
N ALA A 167 0.39 -5.22 -84.44
CA ALA A 167 0.45 -4.30 -85.57
C ALA A 167 1.62 -4.62 -86.53
N GLU A 168 2.76 -5.03 -85.99
CA GLU A 168 3.92 -5.48 -86.76
C GLU A 168 3.62 -6.76 -87.57
N LEU A 169 3.04 -7.79 -86.93
CA LEU A 169 2.59 -9.00 -87.63
C LEU A 169 1.59 -8.71 -88.74
N LEU A 170 0.64 -7.78 -88.53
CA LEU A 170 -0.30 -7.34 -89.56
C LEU A 170 0.41 -6.66 -90.74
N ARG A 171 1.39 -5.79 -90.48
CA ARG A 171 2.21 -5.16 -91.54
C ARG A 171 2.99 -6.20 -92.35
N HIS A 172 3.61 -7.19 -91.70
CA HIS A 172 4.30 -8.27 -92.39
C HIS A 172 3.36 -9.12 -93.25
N ALA A 173 2.18 -9.49 -92.74
CA ALA A 173 1.18 -10.22 -93.50
C ALA A 173 0.68 -9.44 -94.73
N GLN A 174 0.36 -8.15 -94.56
CA GLN A 174 -0.02 -7.25 -95.66
C GLN A 174 1.09 -7.11 -96.72
N THR A 175 2.35 -7.04 -96.28
CA THR A 175 3.52 -6.97 -97.18
C THR A 175 3.68 -8.27 -97.96
N ALA A 176 3.51 -9.43 -97.31
CA ALA A 176 3.56 -10.74 -97.96
C ALA A 176 2.43 -10.94 -98.99
N GLU A 177 1.19 -10.54 -98.66
CA GLU A 177 0.08 -10.55 -99.62
C GLU A 177 0.35 -9.64 -100.83
N ALA A 178 0.88 -8.44 -100.61
CA ALA A 178 1.20 -7.49 -101.68
C ALA A 178 2.35 -7.98 -102.58
N LEU A 179 3.23 -8.84 -102.07
CA LEU A 179 4.28 -9.50 -102.86
C LEU A 179 3.76 -10.72 -103.63
N TRP A 180 2.83 -11.51 -103.08
CA TRP A 180 2.25 -12.68 -103.75
C TRP A 180 1.27 -12.30 -104.87
N ARG A 181 0.61 -11.13 -104.79
CA ARG A 181 -0.31 -10.65 -105.86
C ARG A 181 0.41 -10.03 -107.08
N LYS A 182 1.73 -10.24 -107.24
CA LYS A 182 2.53 -9.82 -108.39
C LYS A 182 3.04 -11.04 -109.17
#